data_AF-A0A183CPT2-F1
#
_entry.id   AF-A0A183CPT2-F1
#
_cell.length_a   1.000
_cell.length_b   1.000
_cell.length_c   1.000
_cell.angle_alpha   90.00
_cell.angle_beta   90.00
_cell.angle_gamma   90.00
#
_symmetry.space_group_name_H-M   'P 1'
#
loop_
_entity.id
_entity.type
_entity.pdbx_description
1 polymer ?
#
loop_
_entity_poly.entity_id
_entity_poly.type
_entity_poly.pdbx_seq_one_letter_code
_entity_poly.pdbx_strand_id
1 'polypeptide(L)' 'MVNVLAFPALSAPTGKSASTNMPLGVQLIASPYNEALLIAAAQELERAFGGWVKPGQKPPH' A
#
# COMPACT_ATOMS: atom_id res chain seq x y z
N MET A 1 5.78 -14.96 2.05
CA MET A 1 7.14 -14.93 2.62
C MET A 1 7.23 -14.06 3.88
N VAL A 2 6.76 -12.81 3.87
CA VAL A 2 6.90 -11.91 5.04
C VAL A 2 6.09 -12.32 6.27
N ASN A 3 4.91 -12.94 6.06
CA ASN A 3 4.03 -13.40 7.14
C ASN A 3 4.68 -14.43 8.09
N VAL A 4 5.79 -15.04 7.67
CA VAL A 4 6.53 -16.07 8.42
C VAL A 4 7.72 -15.47 9.18
N LEU A 5 8.19 -14.27 8.80
CA LEU A 5 9.48 -13.71 9.24
C LEU A 5 9.36 -12.73 10.43
N ALA A 6 8.17 -12.58 11.03
CA ALA A 6 7.88 -11.66 12.14
C ALA A 6 8.28 -10.18 11.91
N PHE A 7 8.64 -9.81 10.67
CA PHE A 7 8.99 -8.46 10.33
C PHE A 7 7.74 -7.59 10.18
N PRO A 8 7.78 -6.33 10.66
CA PRO A 8 6.73 -5.36 10.41
C PRO A 8 6.47 -5.24 8.91
N ALA A 9 5.22 -5.46 8.51
CA ALA A 9 4.79 -5.37 7.13
C ALA A 9 3.43 -4.70 7.02
N LEU A 10 3.26 -3.84 6.02
CA LEU A 10 1.95 -3.29 5.67
C LEU A 10 1.74 -3.36 4.16
N SER A 11 0.49 -3.26 3.73
CA SER A 11 0.14 -3.10 2.33
C SER A 11 -0.56 -1.75 2.14
N ALA A 12 0.00 -0.90 1.29
CA ALA A 12 -0.60 0.39 0.92
C ALA A 12 -1.22 0.28 -0.49
N PRO A 13 -2.49 0.65 -0.68
CA PRO A 13 -3.14 0.65 -2.00
C PRO A 13 -2.56 1.75 -2.89
N THR A 14 -2.24 1.40 -4.14
CA THR A 14 -1.58 2.32 -5.10
C THR A 14 -2.41 2.56 -6.37
N GLY A 15 -3.70 2.23 -6.33
CA GLY A 15 -4.64 2.48 -7.43
C GLY A 15 -5.12 1.21 -8.12
N LYS A 16 -5.44 1.30 -9.41
CA LYS A 16 -5.92 0.18 -10.23
C LYS A 16 -5.03 -0.01 -11.46
N SER A 17 -4.87 -1.27 -11.89
CA SER A 17 -4.20 -1.57 -13.15
C SER A 17 -4.99 -1.00 -14.32
N ALA A 18 -4.32 -0.26 -15.21
CA ALA A 18 -4.94 0.33 -16.39
C ALA A 18 -5.49 -0.72 -17.37
N SER A 19 -4.91 -1.93 -17.40
CA SER A 19 -5.30 -2.99 -18.32
C SER A 19 -6.39 -3.91 -17.77
N THR A 20 -6.36 -4.21 -16.48
CA THR A 20 -7.27 -5.19 -15.85
C THR A 20 -8.31 -4.59 -14.93
N ASN A 21 -8.22 -3.28 -14.63
CA ASN A 21 -9.06 -2.55 -13.69
C ASN A 21 -9.10 -3.17 -12.27
N MET A 22 -8.13 -4.02 -11.94
CA MET A 22 -7.99 -4.63 -10.62
C MET A 22 -7.21 -3.73 -9.66
N PRO A 23 -7.53 -3.73 -8.35
CA PRO A 23 -6.79 -2.96 -7.35
C PRO A 23 -5.35 -3.45 -7.24
N LEU A 24 -4.41 -2.50 -7.16
CA LEU A 24 -2.99 -2.73 -6.94
C LEU A 24 -2.62 -2.25 -5.52
N GLY A 25 -1.70 -2.98 -4.89
CA GLY A 25 -1.14 -2.63 -3.60
C GLY A 25 0.34 -2.93 -3.55
N VAL A 26 1.07 -2.11 -2.79
CA VAL A 26 2.51 -2.28 -2.56
C VAL A 26 2.70 -2.78 -1.12
N GLN A 27 3.40 -3.89 -0.98
CA GLN A 27 3.76 -4.43 0.33
C GLN A 27 5.10 -3.83 0.78
N LEU A 28 5.05 -3.07 1.87
CA LEU A 28 6.21 -2.49 2.53
C LEU A 28 6.62 -3.40 3.69
N ILE A 29 7.93 -3.55 3.87
CA ILE A 29 8.52 -4.39 4.93
C ILE A 29 9.64 -3.58 5.57
N ALA A 30 9.66 -3.50 6.90
CA ALA A 30 10.73 -2.86 7.65
C ALA A 30 11.46 -3.88 8.55
N SER A 31 12.65 -3.49 9.00
CA SER A 31 13.33 -4.21 10.09
C SER A 31 12.50 -4.15 11.39
N PRO A 32 12.71 -5.08 12.35
CA PRO A 32 12.01 -5.04 13.63
C PRO A 32 12.14 -3.67 14.32
N TYR A 33 11.08 -3.23 15.01
CA TYR A 33 11.01 -1.97 15.77
C TYR A 33 11.05 -0.68 14.94
N ASN A 34 10.88 -0.77 13.61
CA ASN A 34 10.82 0.37 12.69
C ASN A 34 9.40 0.63 12.15
N GLU A 35 8.36 0.35 12.93
CA GLU A 35 6.96 0.54 12.55
C GLU A 35 6.65 2.00 12.22
N ALA A 36 7.26 2.96 12.91
CA ALA A 36 7.05 4.39 12.65
C ALA A 36 7.53 4.80 11.25
N LEU A 37 8.71 4.33 10.83
CA LEU A 37 9.24 4.56 9.49
C LEU A 37 8.36 3.87 8.45
N LEU A 38 7.93 2.65 8.74
CA LEU A 38 7.09 1.84 7.89
C LEU A 38 5.73 2.52 7.63
N ILE A 39 5.11 3.10 8.67
CA ILE A 39 3.87 3.89 8.58
C ILE A 39 4.10 5.20 7.81
N ALA A 40 5.19 5.92 8.07
CA ALA A 40 5.49 7.16 7.35
C ALA A 40 5.66 6.91 5.84
N ALA A 41 6.38 5.84 5.48
CA ALA A 41 6.55 5.42 4.09
C ALA A 41 5.19 5.07 3.44
N ALA A 42 4.30 4.40 4.16
CA ALA A 42 2.95 4.11 3.69
C ALA A 42 2.14 5.37 3.38
N GLN A 43 2.17 6.34 4.29
CA GLN A 43 1.45 7.61 4.15
C GLN A 43 1.93 8.39 2.93
N GLU A 44 3.24 8.44 2.70
CA GLU A 44 3.79 9.09 1.50
C GLU A 44 3.41 8.34 0.22
N LEU A 45 3.37 7.00 0.26
CA LEU A 45 2.89 6.21 -0.86
C LEU A 45 1.41 6.52 -1.18
N GLU A 46 0.55 6.58 -0.16
CA GLU A 46 -0.86 6.92 -0.35
C GLU A 46 -1.03 8.34 -0.91
N ARG A 47 -0.25 9.32 -0.45
CA ARG A 47 -0.26 10.69 -1.01
C ARG A 47 0.15 10.71 -2.48
N ALA A 48 1.20 9.98 -2.85
CA ALA A 48 1.74 9.96 -4.21
C ALA A 48 0.82 9.24 -5.21
N PHE A 49 0.16 8.15 -4.79
CA PHE A 49 -0.64 7.30 -5.66
C PHE A 49 -2.15 7.49 -5.53
N GLY A 50 -2.60 8.46 -4.72
CA GLY A 50 -4.03 8.76 -4.50
C GLY A 50 -4.72 7.84 -3.48
N GLY A 51 -3.97 6.90 -2.89
CA GLY A 51 -4.40 6.08 -1.77
C GLY A 51 -5.52 5.10 -2.07
N TRP A 52 -6.27 4.74 -1.03
CA TRP A 52 -7.35 3.77 -1.13
C TRP A 52 -8.57 4.35 -1.84
N VAL A 53 -9.06 3.65 -2.87
CA VAL A 53 -10.32 3.95 -3.56
C VAL A 53 -11.39 2.93 -3.16
N LYS A 54 -12.56 3.42 -2.72
CA LYS A 54 -13.68 2.56 -2.31
C LYS A 54 -14.08 1.62 -3.46
N PRO A 55 -14.31 0.32 -3.19
CA PRO A 55 -14.85 -0.60 -4.19
C PRO A 55 -16.15 -0.07 -4.79
N GLY A 56 -16.22 0.00 -6.12
CA GLY A 56 -17.37 0.54 -6.86
C GLY A 56 -17.29 2.03 -7.22
N GLN A 57 -16.34 2.80 -6.68
CA GLN A 57 -16.06 4.16 -7.16
C GLN A 57 -15.12 4.15 -8.37
N LYS A 58 -15.43 4.97 -9.38
CA LYS A 58 -14.46 5.37 -10.42
C LYS A 58 -13.46 6.33 -9.78
N PRO A 59 -12.14 6.15 -9.99
CA PRO A 59 -11.16 7.17 -9.59
C PRO A 59 -11.53 8.51 -10.26
N PRO A 60 -11.28 9.65 -9.60
CA PRO A 60 -11.43 10.94 -10.25
C PRO A 60 -10.35 11.06 -11.35
N HIS A 61 -10.82 10.94 -12.60
CA HIS A 61 -10.10 11.07 -13.89
C HIS A 61 -9.29 9.85 -14.34
#